data_AF-A0A962FDP3-F1
#
_entry.id   AF-A0A962FDP3-F1
#
_cell.length_a   1.000
_cell.length_b   1.000
_cell.length_c   1.000
_cell.angle_alpha   90.00
_cell.angle_beta   90.00
_cell.angle_gamma   90.00
#
_symmetry.space_group_name_H-M   'P 1'
#
loop_
_entity.id
_entity.type
_entity.pdbx_description
1 polymer ?
#
loop_
_entity_poly.entity_id
_entity_poly.type
_entity_poly.pdbx_seq_one_letter_code
_entity_poly.pdbx_strand_id
1 'polypeptide(L)' 'MQKVYSDATSALAGLVKDGMTIMCGGFGLCGIPEALIEALKES' A
#
# COMPACT_ATOMS: atom_id res chain seq x y z
N MET A 1 -0.39 4.91 20.63
CA MET A 1 0.34 5.31 19.41
C MET A 1 -0.60 5.06 18.23
N GLN A 2 -1.00 6.09 17.49
CA GLN A 2 -1.89 5.93 16.32
C GLN A 2 -1.04 5.66 15.08
N LYS A 3 -1.33 4.57 14.35
CA LYS A 3 -0.69 4.21 13.07
C LYS A 3 -1.40 4.92 11.91
N VAL A 4 -1.51 6.23 12.00
CA VAL A 4 -2.15 7.09 11.00
C VAL A 4 -1.04 7.87 10.31
N TYR A 5 -0.98 7.78 8.99
CA TYR A 5 0.03 8.40 8.14
C TYR A 5 -0.64 9.49 7.29
N SER A 6 0.13 10.49 6.87
CA SER A 6 -0.37 11.60 6.05
C SER A 6 -0.75 11.17 4.62
N ASP A 7 -0.10 10.12 4.12
CA ASP A 7 -0.21 9.65 2.74
C ASP A 7 0.21 8.18 2.62
N ALA A 8 -0.04 7.57 1.46
CA ALA A 8 0.27 6.17 1.19
C ALA A 8 1.78 5.89 1.14
N THR A 9 2.58 6.82 0.62
CA THR A 9 4.03 6.68 0.48
C THR A 9 4.71 6.60 1.84
N SER A 10 4.38 7.50 2.77
CA SER A 10 4.88 7.50 4.15
C SER A 10 4.40 6.27 4.94
N ALA A 11 3.23 5.71 4.60
CA ALA A 11 2.75 4.47 5.19
C ALA A 11 3.55 3.24 4.74
N LEU A 12 4.11 3.24 3.52
CA LEU A 12 4.88 2.12 2.95
C LEU A 12 6.40 2.27 3.10
N ALA A 13 6.88 3.49 3.38
CA ALA A 13 8.30 3.81 3.47
C ALA A 13 9.06 2.87 4.42
N GLY A 14 10.06 2.16 3.89
CA GLY A 14 10.89 1.21 4.65
C GLY A 14 10.22 -0.12 5.01
N LEU A 15 8.96 -0.33 4.62
CA LEU A 15 8.25 -1.61 4.78
C LEU A 15 8.37 -2.50 3.55
N VAL A 16 8.30 -1.90 2.36
CA VAL A 16 8.30 -2.61 1.08
C VAL A 16 9.70 -3.05 0.65
N LYS A 17 9.78 -4.22 0.01
CA LYS A 17 11.02 -4.82 -0.49
C LYS A 17 10.71 -5.89 -1.55
N ASP A 18 11.68 -6.10 -2.43
CA ASP A 18 11.58 -7.09 -3.51
C ASP A 18 11.36 -8.52 -2.98
N GLY A 19 10.56 -9.28 -3.72
CA GLY A 19 10.23 -10.68 -3.41
C GLY A 19 9.22 -10.88 -2.27
N MET A 20 8.62 -9.80 -1.75
CA MET A 20 7.60 -9.90 -0.73
C MET A 20 6.25 -10.37 -1.29
N THR A 21 5.63 -11.32 -0.60
CA THR A 21 4.24 -11.71 -0.88
C THR A 21 3.29 -10.73 -0.18
N ILE A 22 2.40 -10.10 -0.96
CA ILE A 22 1.43 -9.11 -0.47
C ILE A 22 0.02 -9.70 -0.57
N MET A 23 -0.74 -9.59 0.52
CA MET A 23 -2.18 -9.84 0.49
C MET A 23 -2.90 -8.56 0.07
N CYS A 24 -3.64 -8.60 -1.04
CA CYS A 24 -4.36 -7.45 -1.58
C CYS A 24 -5.87 -7.76 -1.64
N GLY A 25 -6.69 -6.90 -1.05
CA GLY A 25 -8.15 -7.02 -1.08
C GLY A 25 -8.79 -6.36 -2.31
N GLY A 26 -10.04 -6.73 -2.59
CA GLY A 26 -10.87 -6.14 -3.64
C GLY A 26 -11.56 -7.19 -4.54
N PHE A 27 -12.59 -6.77 -5.27
CA PHE A 27 -13.27 -7.56 -6.29
C PHE A 27 -13.46 -6.72 -7.57
N GLY A 28 -12.73 -7.07 -8.63
CA GLY A 28 -12.62 -6.21 -9.81
C GLY A 28 -12.01 -4.86 -9.43
N LEU A 29 -12.80 -3.78 -9.52
CA LEU A 29 -12.41 -2.43 -9.08
C LEU A 29 -13.04 -2.05 -7.73
N CYS A 30 -13.94 -2.86 -7.18
CA CYS A 30 -14.63 -2.56 -5.93
C CYS A 30 -13.74 -2.91 -4.73
N GLY A 31 -13.46 -1.94 -3.86
CA GLY A 31 -12.75 -2.15 -2.59
C GLY A 31 -11.25 -2.40 -2.72
N ILE A 32 -10.63 -2.00 -3.84
CA ILE A 32 -9.17 -2.09 -4.00
C ILE A 32 -8.46 -1.00 -3.19
N PRO A 33 -7.26 -1.26 -2.64
CA PRO A 33 -6.47 -0.24 -1.96
C PRO A 33 -5.71 0.66 -2.96
N GLU A 34 -6.45 1.41 -3.78
CA GLU A 34 -5.93 2.18 -4.93
C GLU A 34 -4.72 3.06 -4.59
N ALA A 35 -4.81 3.88 -3.54
CA ALA A 35 -3.71 4.76 -3.13
C ALA A 35 -2.45 4.01 -2.71
N LEU A 36 -2.57 2.82 -2.10
CA LEU A 36 -1.41 2.00 -1.73
C LEU A 36 -0.81 1.29 -2.95
N ILE A 37 -1.64 0.90 -3.93
CA ILE A 37 -1.18 0.32 -5.20
C ILE A 37 -0.37 1.37 -5.98
N GLU A 38 -0.85 2.61 -6.02
CA GLU A 38 -0.14 3.72 -6.67
C GLU A 38 1.19 4.02 -5.98
N ALA A 39 1.20 4.15 -4.64
CA ALA A 39 2.44 4.37 -3.90
C ALA A 39 3.45 3.21 -4.04
N LEU A 40 2.99 1.96 -4.10
CA LEU A 40 3.85 0.80 -4.32
C LEU A 40 4.47 0.78 -5.73
N LYS A 41 3.78 1.34 -6.72
CA LYS A 41 4.31 1.46 -8.09
C LYS A 41 5.43 2.49 -8.17
N GLU A 42 5.42 3.50 -7.31
CA GLU A 42 6.42 4.58 -7.26
C GLU A 42 7.61 4.30 -6.34
N SER A 43 7.56 3.22 -5.54
CA SER A 43 8.54 2.90 -4.50
C SER A 43 9.81 2.21 -5.00
#